data_AF-A0A2B4RP87-F1
#
_entry.id   AF-A0A2B4RP87-F1
#
_cell.length_a   1.000
_cell.length_b   1.000
_cell.length_c   1.000
_cell.angle_alpha   90.00
_cell.angle_beta   90.00
_cell.angle_gamma   90.00
#
_symmetry.space_group_name_H-M   'P 1'
#
loop_
_entity.id
_entity.type
_entity.pdbx_description
1 polymer ?
#
loop_
_entity_poly.entity_id
_entity_poly.type
_entity_poly.pdbx_seq_one_letter_code
_entity_poly.pdbx_strand_id
1 'polypeptide(L)'
;MYPAGKAWRPNGYGALDILQDQLKPCQNDYMKLQAGSIEDEGKLAQVRYQQCDPQRCAISMNGNEGVLYQTRSNEHVYFTLIIKDESGSRVTEGGHKVRIHVQLMTFRFQVCPGKGKALGPLGNHLGSTWQALGVKDIGDGSYTFSYCPTQPGDNSLSVMVEDQPINESPFKWQVNQAKV
;
A
#
# COMPACT_ATOMS: atom_id res chain seq x y z
N MET A 1 -5.44 7.54 54.75
CA MET A 1 -6.66 8.38 54.80
C MET A 1 -6.53 9.46 53.74
N TYR A 2 -7.35 9.40 52.69
CA TYR A 2 -7.50 10.47 51.69
C TYR A 2 -8.86 11.14 51.91
N PRO A 3 -9.01 12.47 51.81
CA PRO A 3 -10.31 13.10 51.98
C PRO A 3 -11.17 12.98 50.72
N ALA A 4 -12.48 12.93 50.95
CA ALA A 4 -13.53 12.56 50.02
C ALA A 4 -13.98 13.69 49.07
N GLY A 5 -14.30 13.27 47.84
CA GLY A 5 -15.40 13.68 46.96
C GLY A 5 -15.94 15.13 46.97
N LYS A 6 -15.80 15.80 45.83
CA LYS A 6 -16.88 16.63 45.27
C LYS A 6 -17.24 16.13 43.88
N ALA A 7 -18.47 15.65 43.73
CA ALA A 7 -19.06 15.24 42.47
C ALA A 7 -19.34 16.47 41.60
N TRP A 8 -18.88 16.45 40.35
CA TRP A 8 -19.28 17.43 39.34
C TRP A 8 -20.60 16.97 38.70
N ARG A 9 -21.63 17.80 38.77
CA ARG A 9 -22.89 17.60 38.03
C ARG A 9 -22.86 18.46 36.78
N PRO A 10 -23.00 17.90 35.56
CA PRO A 10 -23.30 18.71 34.40
C PRO A 10 -24.78 19.11 34.46
N ASN A 11 -25.05 20.41 34.52
CA ASN A 11 -26.36 20.95 34.19
C ASN A 11 -26.62 20.69 32.71
N GLY A 12 -27.77 20.08 32.43
CA GLY A 12 -28.08 19.46 31.15
C GLY A 12 -28.12 20.43 29.99
N TYR A 13 -27.61 19.96 28.85
CA TYR A 13 -28.22 20.03 27.52
C TYR A 13 -27.62 18.88 26.69
N GLY A 14 -28.50 18.01 26.15
CA GLY A 14 -28.25 17.04 25.07
C GLY A 14 -27.03 16.12 25.19
N ALA A 15 -27.22 14.91 25.71
CA ALA A 15 -26.26 13.82 25.49
C ALA A 15 -26.27 13.47 23.99
N LEU A 16 -25.18 13.81 23.28
CA LEU A 16 -24.87 13.15 22.02
C LEU A 16 -24.44 11.73 22.36
N ASP A 17 -25.24 10.76 21.93
CA ASP A 17 -24.97 9.33 22.09
C ASP A 17 -23.81 8.96 21.17
N ILE A 18 -22.59 9.17 21.66
CA ILE A 18 -21.37 8.75 20.98
C ILE A 18 -21.27 7.25 21.21
N LEU A 19 -21.72 6.46 20.23
CA LEU A 19 -21.35 5.05 20.12
C LEU A 19 -19.82 4.98 20.08
N GLN A 20 -19.25 4.71 21.25
CA GLN A 20 -17.82 4.56 21.47
C GLN A 20 -17.40 3.18 20.95
N ASP A 21 -17.12 3.09 19.66
CA ASP A 21 -16.16 2.09 19.18
C ASP A 21 -14.77 2.54 19.65
N GLN A 22 -14.40 2.06 20.85
CA GLN A 22 -13.11 2.31 21.50
C GLN A 22 -12.01 1.60 20.69
N LEU A 23 -11.45 2.29 19.70
CA LEU A 23 -10.21 1.87 19.05
C LEU A 23 -9.09 1.78 20.10
N LYS A 24 -8.34 0.68 20.12
CA LYS A 24 -7.16 0.55 20.99
C LYS A 24 -6.08 1.54 20.54
N PRO A 25 -5.61 2.45 21.40
CA PRO A 25 -4.53 3.35 21.04
C PRO A 25 -3.25 2.55 20.81
N CYS A 26 -2.59 2.74 19.66
CA CYS A 26 -1.22 2.30 19.45
C CYS A 26 -0.26 3.28 20.16
N GLN A 27 0.97 2.83 20.40
CA GLN A 27 1.83 3.31 21.49
C GLN A 27 2.20 4.80 21.52
N ASN A 28 1.88 5.64 20.51
CA ASN A 28 2.23 7.08 20.51
C ASN A 28 1.42 7.96 19.50
N ASP A 29 0.09 8.00 19.58
CA ASP A 29 -0.67 8.99 18.79
C ASP A 29 -1.05 10.22 19.62
N TYR A 30 -0.36 11.33 19.41
CA TYR A 30 -0.74 12.65 19.91
C TYR A 30 -0.95 13.61 18.74
N MET A 31 -2.21 14.00 18.48
CA MET A 31 -2.52 15.14 17.61
C MET A 31 -2.61 16.41 18.46
N LYS A 32 -1.63 17.30 18.35
CA LYS A 32 -1.71 18.64 18.95
C LYS A 32 -2.22 19.62 17.88
N LEU A 33 -3.49 19.98 17.98
CA LEU A 33 -4.13 20.97 17.11
C LEU A 33 -4.12 22.33 17.82
N GLN A 34 -3.45 23.33 17.24
CA GLN A 34 -3.49 24.70 17.72
C GLN A 34 -4.10 25.58 16.62
N ALA A 35 -5.35 26.00 16.83
CA ALA A 35 -6.05 26.93 15.96
C ALA A 35 -5.90 28.37 16.46
N GLY A 36 -5.71 29.32 15.55
CA GLY A 36 -5.71 30.76 15.85
C GLY A 36 -7.13 31.33 16.02
N SER A 37 -7.30 32.64 15.77
CA SER A 37 -8.63 33.26 15.67
C SER A 37 -9.35 32.70 14.44
N ILE A 38 -10.42 31.96 14.68
CA ILE A 38 -11.29 31.39 13.66
C ILE A 38 -12.38 32.42 13.40
N GLU A 39 -12.38 33.03 12.23
CA GLU A 39 -13.54 33.78 11.73
C GLU A 39 -14.52 32.78 11.09
N ASP A 40 -15.82 32.98 11.31
CA ASP A 40 -16.88 32.04 10.93
C ASP A 40 -17.05 31.97 9.40
N GLU A 41 -16.22 31.14 8.76
CA GLU A 41 -16.31 30.75 7.36
C GLU A 41 -16.54 29.23 7.28
N GLY A 42 -17.56 28.71 7.99
CA GLY A 42 -18.06 27.35 7.81
C GLY A 42 -17.21 26.21 8.39
N LYS A 43 -17.30 25.02 7.79
CA LYS A 43 -16.71 23.77 8.32
C LYS A 43 -15.19 23.75 8.08
N LEU A 44 -14.41 24.02 9.13
CA LEU A 44 -12.94 24.24 9.05
C LEU A 44 -12.10 22.97 8.87
N ALA A 45 -12.50 21.85 9.48
CA ALA A 45 -11.89 20.54 9.31
C ALA A 45 -12.82 19.44 9.86
N GLN A 46 -12.79 18.25 9.25
CA GLN A 46 -13.36 17.04 9.85
C GLN A 46 -12.23 16.03 10.01
N VAL A 47 -11.91 15.67 11.26
CA VAL A 47 -11.04 14.52 11.52
C VAL A 47 -11.87 13.27 11.23
N ARG A 48 -11.58 12.61 10.10
CA ARG A 48 -12.19 11.32 9.75
C ARG A 48 -11.17 10.23 10.01
N TYR A 49 -11.56 9.25 10.81
CA TYR A 49 -10.88 7.97 10.81
C TYR A 49 -11.51 7.13 9.69
N GLN A 50 -10.96 7.24 8.48
CA GLN A 50 -11.39 6.41 7.37
C GLN A 50 -10.64 5.07 7.48
N GLN A 51 -11.29 4.06 8.07
CA GLN A 51 -10.73 2.71 8.16
C GLN A 51 -10.61 2.13 6.75
N CYS A 52 -9.39 2.13 6.21
CA CYS A 52 -9.08 1.26 5.10
C CYS A 52 -9.05 -0.19 5.59
N ASP A 53 -9.55 -1.10 4.78
CA ASP A 53 -9.43 -2.54 4.98
C ASP A 53 -8.46 -3.08 3.91
N PRO A 54 -7.20 -3.41 4.28
CA PRO A 54 -6.22 -3.98 3.36
C PRO A 54 -6.74 -5.23 2.63
N GLN A 55 -7.60 -6.05 3.24
CA GLN A 55 -8.14 -7.25 2.61
C GLN A 55 -9.19 -6.94 1.54
N ARG A 56 -9.75 -5.73 1.52
CA ARG A 56 -10.69 -5.31 0.47
C ARG A 56 -10.03 -4.51 -0.63
N CYS A 57 -8.82 -3.99 -0.40
CA CYS A 57 -8.06 -3.25 -1.39
C CYS A 57 -7.77 -4.11 -2.63
N ALA A 58 -7.69 -3.46 -3.80
CA ALA A 58 -7.54 -4.16 -5.07
C ALA A 58 -6.44 -3.54 -5.93
N ILE A 59 -5.74 -4.38 -6.69
CA ILE A 59 -4.81 -3.93 -7.72
C ILE A 59 -5.50 -4.02 -9.08
N SER A 60 -5.40 -2.94 -9.85
CA SER A 60 -5.75 -2.89 -11.26
C SER A 60 -4.47 -2.80 -12.08
N MET A 61 -4.42 -3.57 -13.18
CA MET A 61 -3.35 -3.49 -14.17
C MET A 61 -3.97 -3.14 -15.52
N ASN A 62 -3.49 -2.06 -16.15
CA ASN A 62 -4.03 -1.53 -17.40
C ASN A 62 -5.56 -1.25 -17.37
N GLY A 63 -6.13 -0.94 -16.20
CA GLY A 63 -7.52 -0.52 -16.05
C GLY A 63 -8.52 -1.62 -15.67
N ASN A 64 -8.13 -2.90 -15.67
CA ASN A 64 -8.98 -3.99 -15.18
C ASN A 64 -8.60 -4.36 -13.74
N GLU A 65 -9.59 -4.43 -12.84
CA GLU A 65 -9.42 -4.71 -11.42
C GLU A 65 -9.24 -6.21 -11.13
N GLY A 66 -8.36 -6.55 -10.19
CA GLY A 66 -8.31 -7.87 -9.56
C GLY A 66 -7.60 -8.98 -10.35
N VAL A 67 -7.10 -8.71 -11.56
CA VAL A 67 -6.39 -9.71 -12.37
C VAL A 67 -5.07 -9.14 -12.89
N LEU A 68 -3.96 -9.77 -12.52
CA LEU A 68 -2.68 -9.55 -13.17
C LEU A 68 -2.63 -10.37 -14.46
N TYR A 69 -2.52 -9.70 -15.60
CA TYR A 69 -2.31 -10.34 -16.89
C TYR A 69 -0.85 -10.76 -17.08
N GLN A 70 -0.63 -11.65 -18.05
CA GLN A 70 0.71 -11.90 -18.55
C GLN A 70 1.31 -10.60 -19.10
N THR A 71 2.55 -10.33 -18.72
CA THR A 71 3.29 -9.13 -19.18
C THR A 71 4.37 -9.57 -20.16
N ARG A 72 5.08 -8.63 -20.78
CA ARG A 72 6.23 -8.94 -21.64
C ARG A 72 7.50 -8.34 -21.07
N SER A 73 8.60 -9.05 -21.25
CA SER A 73 9.93 -8.52 -20.95
C SER A 73 10.19 -7.25 -21.76
N ASN A 74 10.85 -6.27 -21.14
CA ASN A 74 11.16 -4.95 -21.65
C ASN A 74 9.95 -4.07 -22.01
N GLU A 75 8.74 -4.43 -21.55
CA GLU A 75 7.54 -3.61 -21.70
C GLU A 75 7.20 -2.93 -20.37
N HIS A 76 6.95 -1.62 -20.40
CA HIS A 76 6.52 -0.88 -19.20
C HIS A 76 5.08 -1.24 -18.84
N VAL A 77 4.87 -1.62 -17.58
CA VAL A 77 3.56 -1.97 -17.03
C VAL A 77 3.19 -0.98 -15.93
N TYR A 78 1.93 -0.56 -15.94
CA TYR A 78 1.39 0.40 -14.97
C TYR A 78 0.30 -0.25 -14.13
N PHE A 79 0.35 0.03 -12.83
CA PHE A 79 -0.55 -0.50 -11.84
C PHE A 79 -1.23 0.64 -11.09
N THR A 80 -2.48 0.39 -10.70
CA THR A 80 -3.25 1.24 -9.80
C THR A 80 -3.73 0.39 -8.63
N LEU A 81 -3.26 0.70 -7.42
CA LEU A 81 -3.83 0.18 -6.19
C LEU A 81 -5.00 1.06 -5.78
N ILE A 82 -6.16 0.44 -5.54
CA ILE A 82 -7.39 1.09 -5.08
C ILE A 82 -7.57 0.75 -3.61
N ILE A 83 -7.55 1.78 -2.76
CA ILE A 83 -7.82 1.61 -1.34
C ILE A 83 -9.33 1.55 -1.11
N LYS A 84 -9.75 0.57 -0.29
CA LYS A 84 -11.15 0.33 0.04
C LYS A 84 -11.33 0.27 1.54
N ASP A 85 -12.51 0.66 1.99
CA ASP A 85 -12.92 0.56 3.38
C ASP A 85 -13.51 -0.83 3.72
N GLU A 86 -13.91 -1.02 4.97
CA GLU A 86 -14.55 -2.23 5.48
C GLU A 86 -15.91 -2.54 4.84
N SER A 87 -16.53 -1.60 4.09
CA SER A 87 -17.73 -1.86 3.29
C SER A 87 -17.38 -2.38 1.89
N GLY A 88 -16.11 -2.25 1.47
CA GLY A 88 -15.64 -2.54 0.12
C GLY A 88 -15.75 -1.35 -0.82
N SER A 89 -16.17 -0.20 -0.31
CA SER A 89 -16.27 1.05 -1.07
C SER A 89 -14.89 1.68 -1.21
N ARG A 90 -14.64 2.28 -2.37
CA ARG A 90 -13.40 3.03 -2.61
C ARG A 90 -13.35 4.25 -1.69
N VAL A 91 -12.23 4.42 -0.98
CA VAL A 91 -11.97 5.64 -0.22
C VAL A 91 -11.64 6.78 -1.18
N THR A 92 -11.91 8.02 -0.77
CA THR A 92 -11.74 9.21 -1.64
C THR A 92 -10.55 10.08 -1.24
N GLU A 93 -9.74 9.63 -0.29
CA GLU A 93 -8.62 10.39 0.28
C GLU A 93 -7.32 9.55 0.18
N GLY A 94 -6.19 10.23 0.05
CA GLY A 94 -4.85 9.62 0.10
C GLY A 94 -4.29 9.53 1.52
N GLY A 95 -2.96 9.43 1.64
CA GLY A 95 -2.24 9.46 2.92
C GLY A 95 -2.05 8.11 3.62
N HIS A 96 -2.44 7.01 2.97
CA HIS A 96 -2.22 5.65 3.45
C HIS A 96 -0.77 5.20 3.24
N LYS A 97 -0.25 4.42 4.19
CA LYS A 97 1.07 3.81 4.11
C LYS A 97 1.05 2.63 3.13
N VAL A 98 1.54 2.87 1.91
CA VAL A 98 1.63 1.86 0.85
C VAL A 98 3.08 1.41 0.64
N ARG A 99 3.32 0.09 0.63
CA ARG A 99 4.62 -0.51 0.29
C ARG A 99 4.46 -1.54 -0.82
N ILE A 100 5.24 -1.39 -1.88
CA ILE A 100 5.24 -2.29 -3.03
C ILE A 100 6.64 -2.84 -3.26
N HIS A 101 6.75 -4.18 -3.36
CA HIS A 101 8.00 -4.85 -3.69
C HIS A 101 7.80 -5.85 -4.82
N VAL A 102 8.73 -5.92 -5.76
CA VAL A 102 8.80 -6.95 -6.79
C VAL A 102 9.95 -7.91 -6.52
N GLN A 103 9.72 -9.20 -6.74
CA GLN A 103 10.74 -10.23 -6.62
C GLN A 103 11.52 -10.33 -7.94
N LEU A 104 12.82 -10.09 -7.89
CA LEU A 104 13.75 -10.23 -9.01
C LEU A 104 14.56 -11.51 -8.89
N MET A 105 14.62 -12.29 -9.97
CA MET A 105 15.55 -13.42 -10.06
C MET A 105 16.97 -12.92 -10.32
N THR A 106 17.91 -13.33 -9.48
CA THR A 106 19.33 -13.00 -9.62
C THR A 106 20.04 -14.08 -10.43
N PHE A 107 20.63 -13.69 -11.56
CA PHE A 107 21.48 -14.57 -12.37
C PHE A 107 22.94 -14.15 -12.16
N ARG A 108 23.83 -15.10 -11.83
CA ARG A 108 25.27 -14.84 -11.89
C ARG A 108 25.78 -15.17 -13.29
N PHE A 109 26.46 -14.22 -13.91
CA PHE A 109 27.28 -14.49 -15.08
C PHE A 109 28.61 -15.07 -14.59
N GLN A 110 28.89 -16.34 -14.89
CA GLN A 110 30.22 -16.88 -14.66
C GLN A 110 31.15 -16.39 -15.76
N VAL A 111 32.04 -15.46 -15.40
CA VAL A 111 33.16 -15.07 -16.26
C VAL A 111 34.29 -16.05 -16.00
N CYS A 112 34.51 -16.99 -16.93
CA CYS A 112 35.68 -17.87 -16.87
C CYS A 112 36.94 -17.07 -17.24
N PRO A 113 37.93 -16.90 -16.34
CA PRO A 113 39.18 -16.23 -16.69
C PRO A 113 39.92 -17.09 -17.73
N GLY A 114 40.11 -16.53 -18.94
CA GLY A 114 40.92 -17.15 -20.00
C GLY A 114 40.26 -17.33 -21.36
N LYS A 115 38.95 -17.09 -21.52
CA LYS A 115 38.30 -17.01 -22.85
C LYS A 115 37.33 -15.83 -22.82
N GLY A 116 37.58 -14.78 -23.62
CA GLY A 116 36.80 -13.54 -23.66
C GLY A 116 35.35 -13.67 -24.18
N LYS A 117 34.68 -14.80 -23.95
CA LYS A 117 33.25 -15.00 -24.19
C LYS A 117 32.56 -15.21 -22.85
N ALA A 118 31.61 -14.33 -22.52
CA ALA A 118 30.59 -14.65 -21.53
C ALA A 118 29.87 -15.92 -22.02
N LEU A 119 30.01 -17.02 -21.27
CA LEU A 119 29.13 -18.16 -21.43
C LEU A 119 27.76 -17.69 -20.93
N GLY A 120 26.72 -17.91 -21.73
CA GLY A 120 25.34 -17.57 -21.35
C GLY A 120 24.96 -18.18 -19.99
N PRO A 121 23.83 -17.76 -19.40
CA PRO A 121 23.42 -18.19 -18.07
C PRO A 121 23.40 -19.73 -17.96
N LEU A 122 24.38 -20.29 -17.27
CA LEU A 122 24.50 -21.73 -17.01
C LEU A 122 23.68 -22.06 -15.76
N GLY A 123 22.37 -22.27 -15.93
CA GLY A 123 21.58 -23.27 -15.19
C GLY A 123 21.63 -23.35 -13.65
N ASN A 124 22.03 -22.32 -12.90
CA ASN A 124 21.94 -22.32 -11.44
C ASN A 124 21.29 -21.04 -10.90
N HIS A 125 19.97 -21.09 -10.70
CA HIS A 125 19.20 -20.10 -9.94
C HIS A 125 19.79 -19.97 -8.52
N LEU A 126 20.52 -18.89 -8.26
CA LEU A 126 21.26 -18.68 -6.99
C LEU A 126 20.49 -17.84 -5.96
N GLY A 127 19.22 -17.52 -6.23
CA GLY A 127 18.33 -16.85 -5.29
C GLY A 127 17.48 -15.75 -5.93
N SER A 128 16.60 -15.17 -5.14
CA SER A 128 15.74 -14.05 -5.51
C SER A 128 15.91 -12.92 -4.51
N THR A 129 15.71 -11.69 -4.96
CA THR A 129 15.75 -10.49 -4.10
C THR A 129 14.46 -9.72 -4.25
N TRP A 130 14.04 -9.01 -3.21
CA TRP A 130 12.91 -8.10 -3.27
C TRP A 130 13.40 -6.67 -3.51
N GLN A 131 12.86 -6.02 -4.52
CA GLN A 131 13.14 -4.63 -4.85
C GLN A 131 11.90 -3.77 -4.55
N ALA A 132 12.07 -2.69 -3.80
CA ALA A 132 11.01 -1.71 -3.57
C ALA A 132 10.72 -0.90 -4.84
N LEU A 133 9.44 -0.68 -5.14
CA LEU A 133 8.99 0.17 -6.24
C LEU A 133 8.58 1.55 -5.72
N GLY A 134 8.80 2.58 -6.53
CA GLY A 134 8.29 3.93 -6.26
C GLY A 134 6.77 3.96 -6.41
N VAL A 135 6.09 4.46 -5.38
CA VAL A 135 4.63 4.59 -5.33
C VAL A 135 4.25 6.05 -5.30
N LYS A 136 3.28 6.44 -6.12
CA LYS A 136 2.71 7.78 -6.15
C LYS A 136 1.26 7.74 -5.67
N ASP A 137 0.99 8.42 -4.56
CA ASP A 137 -0.36 8.72 -4.09
C ASP A 137 -1.01 9.77 -5.01
N ILE A 138 -2.22 9.47 -5.50
CA ILE A 138 -3.02 10.39 -6.33
C ILE A 138 -3.90 11.31 -5.46
N GLY A 139 -4.07 10.99 -4.18
CA GLY A 139 -4.87 11.77 -3.22
C GLY A 139 -6.37 11.48 -3.27
N ASP A 140 -6.81 10.58 -4.15
CA ASP A 140 -8.22 10.24 -4.37
C ASP A 140 -8.55 8.79 -3.94
N GLY A 141 -7.69 8.19 -3.10
CA GLY A 141 -7.75 6.79 -2.70
C GLY A 141 -7.09 5.81 -3.67
N SER A 142 -6.46 6.31 -4.75
CA SER A 142 -5.63 5.49 -5.64
C SER A 142 -4.14 5.78 -5.52
N TYR A 143 -3.33 4.72 -5.69
CA TYR A 143 -1.87 4.77 -5.73
C TYR A 143 -1.39 4.17 -7.04
N THR A 144 -0.47 4.86 -7.71
CA THR A 144 0.09 4.44 -9.00
C THR A 144 1.54 4.05 -8.86
N PHE A 145 1.95 2.99 -9.56
CA PHE A 145 3.34 2.55 -9.65
C PHE A 145 3.56 1.84 -10.98
N SER A 146 4.82 1.73 -11.39
CA SER A 146 5.19 1.08 -12.65
C SER A 146 6.37 0.14 -12.48
N TYR A 147 6.42 -0.88 -13.33
CA TYR A 147 7.52 -1.84 -13.38
C TYR A 147 7.81 -2.23 -14.83
N CYS A 148 9.08 -2.44 -15.15
CA CYS A 148 9.54 -2.93 -16.46
C CYS A 148 10.34 -4.22 -16.23
N PRO A 149 9.73 -5.41 -16.44
CA PRO A 149 10.42 -6.68 -16.25
C PRO A 149 11.49 -6.86 -17.30
N THR A 150 12.73 -7.18 -16.90
CA THR A 150 13.84 -7.31 -17.84
C THR A 150 13.99 -8.72 -18.41
N GLN A 151 13.38 -9.72 -17.78
CA GLN A 151 13.51 -11.12 -18.17
C GLN A 151 12.15 -11.84 -18.15
N PRO A 152 11.93 -12.79 -19.07
CA PRO A 152 10.77 -13.68 -19.05
C PRO A 152 10.86 -14.67 -17.86
N GLY A 153 9.71 -15.15 -17.39
CA GLY A 153 9.61 -16.10 -16.27
C GLY A 153 8.55 -15.71 -15.25
N ASP A 154 8.55 -16.41 -14.12
CA ASP A 154 7.63 -16.18 -13.01
C ASP A 154 8.10 -14.99 -12.16
N ASN A 155 7.22 -14.01 -11.98
CA ASN A 155 7.45 -12.86 -11.12
C ASN A 155 6.47 -12.85 -9.94
N SER A 156 6.88 -12.19 -8.86
CA SER A 156 6.03 -11.98 -7.69
C SER A 156 6.00 -10.52 -7.24
N LEU A 157 4.83 -10.03 -6.84
CA LEU A 157 4.57 -8.66 -6.41
C LEU A 157 3.93 -8.68 -5.02
N SER A 158 4.65 -8.16 -4.03
CA SER A 158 4.16 -7.96 -2.68
C SER A 158 3.61 -6.54 -2.54
N VAL A 159 2.40 -6.43 -2.01
CA VAL A 159 1.66 -5.18 -1.86
C VAL A 159 1.10 -5.14 -0.44
N MET A 160 1.46 -4.08 0.29
CA MET A 160 1.03 -3.87 1.67
C MET A 160 0.43 -2.48 1.83
N VAL A 161 -0.63 -2.42 2.63
CA VAL A 161 -1.34 -1.20 3.06
C VAL A 161 -1.39 -1.22 4.59
N GLU A 162 -0.98 -0.13 5.23
CA GLU A 162 -0.90 -0.03 6.70
C GLU A 162 -0.17 -1.21 7.36
N ASP A 163 0.96 -1.60 6.74
CA ASP A 163 1.81 -2.72 7.14
C ASP A 163 1.15 -4.11 7.11
N GLN A 164 -0.04 -4.23 6.52
CA GLN A 164 -0.71 -5.50 6.27
C GLN A 164 -0.71 -5.84 4.78
N PRO A 165 -0.51 -7.12 4.40
CA PRO A 165 -0.66 -7.53 3.02
C PRO A 165 -2.11 -7.35 2.57
N ILE A 166 -2.32 -6.89 1.34
CA ILE A 166 -3.67 -6.89 0.76
C ILE A 166 -4.07 -8.32 0.36
N ASN A 167 -5.36 -8.52 0.05
CA ASN A 167 -5.83 -9.80 -0.44
C ASN A 167 -5.08 -10.24 -1.71
N GLU A 168 -4.81 -11.54 -1.83
CA GLU A 168 -3.98 -12.16 -2.89
C GLU A 168 -2.50 -11.76 -2.92
N SER A 169 -2.02 -10.93 -2.00
CA SER A 169 -0.60 -10.63 -1.92
C SER A 169 0.18 -11.77 -1.24
N PRO A 170 1.32 -12.23 -1.80
CA PRO A 170 1.97 -11.73 -2.99
C PRO A 170 1.36 -12.29 -4.28
N PHE A 171 1.15 -11.41 -5.26
CA PHE A 171 0.62 -11.76 -6.57
C PHE A 171 1.71 -12.44 -7.38
N LYS A 172 1.36 -13.46 -8.15
CA LYS A 172 2.28 -14.16 -9.06
C LYS A 172 1.75 -14.07 -10.48
N TRP A 173 2.62 -13.76 -11.44
CA TRP A 173 2.27 -13.73 -12.86
C TRP A 173 3.46 -14.10 -13.73
N GLN A 174 3.16 -14.47 -14.96
CA GLN A 174 4.15 -14.86 -15.95
C GLN A 174 4.53 -13.67 -16.84
N VAL A 175 5.83 -13.51 -17.07
CA VAL A 175 6.40 -12.59 -18.05
C VAL A 175 6.79 -13.37 -19.30
N ASN A 176 6.20 -13.00 -20.42
CA ASN A 176 6.49 -13.56 -21.73
C ASN A 176 7.70 -12.86 -22.37
N GLN A 177 8.32 -13.51 -23.35
CA GLN A 177 9.35 -12.88 -24.17
C GLN A 177 8.77 -11.72 -24.98
N ALA A 178 9.53 -10.62 -25.11
CA ALA A 178 9.24 -9.59 -26.09
C ALA A 178 9.20 -10.21 -27.50
N LYS A 179 8.25 -9.77 -28.33
CA LYS A 179 8.32 -10.09 -29.76
C LYS A 179 9.45 -9.26 -30.36
N VAL A 180 10.45 -9.96 -30.93
CA VAL A 180 11.55 -9.38 -31.73
C VAL A 180 10.99 -8.83 -33.03
#